data_AF-A0A962P2Z2-F1
#
_entry.id   AF-A0A962P2Z2-F1
#
_cell.length_a   1.000
_cell.length_b   1.000
_cell.length_c   1.000
_cell.angle_alpha   90.00
_cell.angle_beta   90.00
_cell.angle_gamma   90.00
#
_symmetry.space_group_name_H-M   'P 1'
#
loop_
_entity.id
_entity.type
_entity.pdbx_description
1 polymer ?
#
loop_
_entity_poly.entity_id
_entity_poly.type
_entity_poly.pdbx_seq_one_letter_code
_entity_poly.pdbx_strand_id
1 'polypeptide(L)'
;MSCNETAHIVAARFDDSLSPRQRRLLDEHVAACAECRDALADTQVSVAQLRQWQEVPVPQWQRIPEGLREKQGASRPRFSFWTQWLPLATACMLALAVVLNVQVQIGGNGVQMAFGGSTQAQDISAQLAQFEQEQRTAQQQAMQQLAVQLEERQTTANLRLMETMVEQFGESTTRSMEQVLAYFEAQRQEDLQLLESSYQRLADSDFQTIRSVQQLANYVQYQGGQLQ
;
A
#
# COMPACT_ATOMS: atom_id res chain seq x y z
N MET A 1 0.89 -94.86 -47.27
CA MET A 1 0.06 -93.63 -47.09
C MET A 1 -1.36 -93.97 -47.51
N SER A 2 -2.36 -93.46 -46.80
CA SER A 2 -3.77 -93.61 -47.22
C SER A 2 -4.14 -92.52 -48.23
N CYS A 3 -5.14 -92.77 -49.09
CA CYS A 3 -5.57 -91.80 -50.10
C CYS A 3 -6.01 -90.44 -49.49
N ASN A 4 -6.51 -90.46 -48.26
CA ASN A 4 -6.89 -89.24 -47.53
C ASN A 4 -5.66 -88.43 -47.08
N GLU A 5 -4.63 -89.12 -46.60
CA GLU A 5 -3.37 -88.49 -46.21
C GLU A 5 -2.66 -87.84 -47.41
N THR A 6 -2.74 -88.45 -48.60
CA THR A 6 -2.16 -87.87 -49.81
C THR A 6 -2.89 -86.61 -50.27
N ALA A 7 -4.21 -86.54 -50.16
CA ALA A 7 -4.98 -85.36 -50.54
C ALA A 7 -4.51 -84.09 -49.80
N HIS A 8 -4.13 -84.21 -48.53
CA HIS A 8 -3.64 -83.09 -47.72
C HIS A 8 -2.20 -82.66 -48.07
N ILE A 9 -1.41 -83.52 -48.72
CA ILE A 9 0.03 -83.31 -48.94
C ILE A 9 0.33 -82.97 -50.41
N VAL A 10 -0.61 -83.22 -51.35
CA VAL A 10 -0.45 -82.92 -52.78
C VAL A 10 -0.16 -81.44 -53.05
N ALA A 11 -0.81 -80.51 -52.33
CA ALA A 11 -0.55 -79.06 -52.49
C ALA A 11 0.91 -78.70 -52.15
N ALA A 12 1.45 -79.27 -51.07
CA ALA A 12 2.83 -79.04 -50.63
C ALA A 12 3.89 -79.50 -51.65
N ARG A 13 3.51 -80.37 -52.60
CA ARG A 13 4.39 -80.76 -53.73
C ARG A 13 4.68 -79.60 -54.68
N PHE A 14 3.73 -78.69 -54.87
CA PHE A 14 3.86 -77.58 -55.83
C PHE A 14 4.62 -76.38 -55.27
N ASP A 15 4.68 -76.26 -53.94
CA ASP A 15 5.38 -75.19 -53.21
C ASP A 15 6.82 -75.59 -52.78
N ASP A 16 7.33 -76.74 -53.25
CA ASP A 16 8.62 -77.34 -52.87
C ASP A 16 8.86 -77.47 -51.34
N SER A 17 7.79 -77.43 -50.55
CA SER A 17 7.83 -77.47 -49.08
C SER A 17 7.84 -78.90 -48.50
N LEU A 18 7.85 -79.91 -49.37
CA LEU A 18 7.89 -81.32 -48.96
C LEU A 18 9.30 -81.81 -48.61
N SER A 19 9.40 -82.53 -47.48
CA SER A 19 10.63 -83.25 -47.17
C SER A 19 10.92 -84.34 -48.22
N PRO A 20 12.20 -84.68 -48.50
CA PRO A 20 12.57 -85.69 -49.50
C PRO A 20 11.94 -87.06 -49.23
N ARG A 21 11.71 -87.40 -47.97
CA ARG A 21 11.06 -88.66 -47.55
C ARG A 21 9.58 -88.69 -47.90
N GLN A 22 8.85 -87.60 -47.65
CA GLN A 22 7.44 -87.50 -47.99
C GLN A 22 7.21 -87.48 -49.50
N ARG A 23 8.12 -86.84 -50.26
CA ARG A 23 8.05 -86.83 -51.73
C ARG A 23 8.10 -88.24 -52.32
N ARG A 24 9.03 -89.08 -51.85
CA ARG A 24 9.14 -90.49 -52.28
C ARG A 24 7.89 -91.31 -51.97
N LEU A 25 7.35 -91.18 -50.74
CA LEU A 25 6.15 -91.92 -50.34
C LEU A 25 4.91 -91.50 -51.14
N LEU A 26 4.82 -90.21 -51.48
CA LEU A 26 3.76 -89.68 -52.35
C LEU A 26 3.91 -90.20 -53.79
N ASP A 27 5.12 -90.15 -54.36
CA ASP A 27 5.40 -90.65 -55.72
C ASP A 27 5.09 -92.15 -55.84
N GLU A 28 5.45 -92.95 -54.84
CA GLU A 28 5.14 -94.38 -54.76
C GLU A 28 3.62 -94.65 -54.70
N HIS A 29 2.89 -93.87 -53.90
CA HIS A 29 1.44 -94.01 -53.81
C HIS A 29 0.71 -93.60 -55.10
N VAL A 30 1.12 -92.50 -55.74
CA VAL A 30 0.55 -92.02 -57.02
C VAL A 30 0.83 -93.02 -58.15
N ALA A 31 1.96 -93.71 -58.12
CA ALA A 31 2.26 -94.78 -59.08
C ALA A 31 1.31 -95.98 -58.93
N ALA A 32 0.87 -96.29 -57.71
CA ALA A 32 0.01 -97.44 -57.40
C ALA A 32 -1.50 -97.15 -57.48
N CYS A 33 -1.94 -95.91 -57.27
CA CYS A 33 -3.35 -95.54 -57.22
C CYS A 33 -3.78 -94.71 -58.44
N ALA A 34 -4.82 -95.15 -59.17
CA ALA A 34 -5.35 -94.41 -60.32
C ALA A 34 -6.05 -93.10 -59.92
N GLU A 35 -6.90 -93.14 -58.89
CA GLU A 35 -7.66 -91.96 -58.43
C GLU A 35 -6.75 -90.79 -58.00
N CYS A 36 -5.66 -91.08 -57.28
CA CYS A 36 -4.70 -90.07 -56.86
C CYS A 36 -3.89 -89.49 -58.03
N ARG A 37 -3.70 -90.25 -59.12
CA ARG A 37 -3.02 -89.79 -60.33
C ARG A 37 -3.89 -88.79 -61.09
N ASP A 38 -5.17 -89.08 -61.22
CA ASP A 38 -6.12 -88.19 -61.89
C ASP A 38 -6.30 -86.89 -61.11
N ALA A 39 -6.42 -86.97 -59.78
CA ALA A 39 -6.47 -85.79 -58.90
C ALA A 39 -5.19 -84.94 -59.00
N LEU A 40 -4.02 -85.57 -59.14
CA LEU A 40 -2.75 -84.85 -59.31
C LEU A 40 -2.66 -84.18 -60.69
N ALA A 41 -3.16 -84.83 -61.74
CA ALA A 41 -3.20 -84.24 -63.08
C ALA A 41 -4.10 -82.99 -63.13
N ASP A 42 -5.27 -83.03 -62.50
CA ASP A 42 -6.21 -81.91 -62.44
C ASP A 42 -5.63 -80.70 -61.69
N THR A 43 -4.99 -80.96 -60.54
CA THR A 43 -4.29 -79.91 -59.78
C THR A 43 -3.12 -79.32 -60.55
N GLN A 44 -2.38 -80.13 -61.34
CA GLN A 44 -1.28 -79.64 -62.16
C GLN A 44 -1.74 -78.67 -63.26
N VAL A 45 -2.90 -78.90 -63.87
CA VAL A 45 -3.50 -77.99 -64.85
C VAL A 45 -3.86 -76.65 -64.19
N SER A 46 -4.48 -76.69 -63.02
CA SER A 46 -4.83 -75.48 -62.25
C SER A 46 -3.60 -74.65 -61.86
N VAL A 47 -2.53 -75.32 -61.39
CA VAL A 47 -1.26 -74.65 -61.06
C VAL A 47 -0.61 -74.03 -62.29
N ALA A 48 -0.67 -74.70 -63.45
CA ALA A 48 -0.14 -74.14 -64.70
C ALA A 48 -0.86 -72.85 -65.11
N GLN A 49 -2.19 -72.79 -64.95
CA GLN A 49 -2.96 -71.56 -65.20
C GLN A 49 -2.62 -70.45 -64.20
N LEU A 50 -2.49 -70.79 -62.91
CA LEU A 50 -2.10 -69.81 -61.88
C LEU A 50 -0.69 -69.24 -62.12
N ARG A 51 0.25 -70.04 -62.63
CA ARG A 51 1.59 -69.57 -62.99
C ARG A 51 1.60 -68.62 -64.19
N GLN A 52 0.57 -68.66 -65.04
CA GLN A 52 0.42 -67.71 -66.16
C GLN A 52 -0.27 -66.41 -65.73
N TRP A 53 -0.81 -66.35 -64.51
CA TRP A 53 -1.44 -65.15 -63.99
C TRP A 53 -0.39 -64.04 -63.81
N GLN A 54 -0.58 -62.92 -64.50
CA GLN A 54 0.25 -61.72 -64.32
C GLN A 54 -0.41 -60.81 -63.29
N GLU A 55 0.38 -60.35 -62.32
CA GLU A 55 -0.08 -59.32 -61.38
C GLU A 55 -0.33 -58.00 -62.11
N VAL A 56 -1.59 -57.60 -62.18
CA VAL A 56 -1.97 -56.27 -62.67
C VAL A 56 -1.75 -55.27 -61.52
N PRO A 57 -1.06 -54.14 -61.75
CA PRO A 57 -0.88 -53.14 -60.70
C PRO A 57 -2.24 -52.60 -60.25
N VAL A 58 -2.48 -52.63 -58.94
CA VAL A 58 -3.70 -52.07 -58.34
C VAL A 58 -3.76 -50.57 -58.65
N PRO A 59 -4.86 -50.06 -59.24
CA PRO A 59 -4.93 -48.67 -59.62
C PRO A 59 -4.86 -47.74 -58.39
N GLN A 60 -4.18 -46.61 -58.55
CA GLN A 60 -3.66 -45.72 -57.50
C GLN A 60 -4.67 -45.04 -56.55
N TRP A 61 -5.97 -45.33 -56.65
CA TRP A 61 -7.04 -44.64 -55.92
C TRP A 61 -7.24 -45.10 -54.46
N GLN A 62 -6.44 -46.06 -53.98
CA GLN A 62 -6.51 -46.54 -52.58
C GLN A 62 -5.17 -46.51 -51.83
N ARG A 63 -4.18 -45.73 -52.29
CA ARG A 63 -2.98 -45.50 -51.47
C ARG A 63 -3.30 -44.39 -50.48
N ILE A 64 -3.70 -44.76 -49.26
CA ILE A 64 -3.69 -43.84 -48.12
C ILE A 64 -2.28 -43.22 -48.10
N PRO A 65 -2.13 -41.89 -48.19
CA PRO A 65 -0.82 -41.27 -48.23
C PRO A 65 -0.03 -41.72 -47.00
N GLU A 66 1.26 -42.02 -47.14
CA GLU A 66 2.06 -42.58 -46.05
C GLU A 66 2.09 -41.69 -44.80
N GLY A 67 1.78 -40.40 -44.94
CA GLY A 67 1.57 -39.47 -43.82
C GLY A 67 0.31 -39.72 -42.98
N LEU A 68 -0.72 -40.36 -43.54
CA LEU A 68 -1.93 -40.81 -42.82
C LEU A 68 -1.82 -42.25 -42.32
N ARG A 69 -0.69 -42.93 -42.61
CA ARG A 69 -0.29 -44.14 -41.89
C ARG A 69 0.26 -43.72 -40.52
N GLU A 70 -0.59 -43.01 -39.78
CA GLU A 70 -0.35 -42.57 -38.42
C GLU A 70 0.00 -43.82 -37.62
N LYS A 71 1.22 -43.84 -37.10
CA LYS A 71 1.74 -44.92 -36.27
C LYS A 71 0.65 -45.28 -35.25
N GLN A 72 0.10 -46.49 -35.31
CA GLN A 72 -0.77 -47.04 -34.26
C GLN A 72 -0.05 -47.17 -32.88
N GLY A 73 1.17 -46.64 -32.76
CA GLY A 73 1.86 -46.35 -31.51
C GLY A 73 1.88 -44.85 -31.15
N ALA A 74 0.88 -44.07 -31.56
CA ALA A 74 0.70 -42.72 -31.03
C ALA A 74 0.49 -42.83 -29.52
N SER A 75 1.56 -42.54 -28.78
CA SER A 75 1.58 -42.40 -27.33
C SER A 75 0.33 -41.65 -26.91
N ARG A 76 -0.59 -42.34 -26.22
CA ARG A 76 -1.63 -41.68 -25.44
C ARG A 76 -0.93 -40.57 -24.66
N PRO A 77 -1.37 -39.30 -24.73
CA PRO A 77 -0.80 -38.28 -23.87
C PRO A 77 -0.93 -38.82 -22.45
N ARG A 78 0.20 -39.06 -21.79
CA ARG A 78 0.24 -39.30 -20.35
C ARG A 78 -0.14 -37.96 -19.72
N PHE A 79 -1.43 -37.66 -19.72
CA PHE A 79 -1.98 -36.61 -18.89
C PHE A 79 -1.57 -36.98 -17.47
N SER A 80 -0.62 -36.22 -16.94
CA SER A 80 -0.22 -36.31 -15.54
C SER A 80 -1.47 -36.20 -14.70
N PHE A 81 -1.56 -36.95 -13.59
CA PHE A 81 -2.69 -36.88 -12.66
C PHE A 81 -3.08 -35.42 -12.35
N TRP A 82 -2.10 -34.52 -12.25
CA TRP A 82 -2.27 -33.08 -12.04
C TRP A 82 -3.04 -32.35 -13.15
N THR A 83 -2.89 -32.78 -14.41
CA THR A 83 -3.60 -32.16 -15.55
C THR A 83 -5.05 -32.63 -15.70
N GLN A 84 -5.44 -33.73 -15.04
CA GLN A 84 -6.83 -34.19 -15.02
C GLN A 84 -7.71 -33.31 -14.12
N TRP A 85 -7.12 -32.64 -13.12
CA TRP A 85 -7.83 -31.73 -12.22
C TRP A 85 -7.96 -30.31 -12.77
N LEU A 86 -7.23 -29.95 -13.83
CA LEU A 86 -7.32 -28.63 -14.44
C LEU A 86 -8.75 -28.21 -14.80
N PRO A 87 -9.55 -29.01 -15.53
CA PRO A 87 -10.92 -28.62 -15.87
C PRO A 87 -11.81 -28.46 -14.63
N LEU A 88 -11.62 -29.31 -13.62
CA LEU A 88 -12.38 -29.24 -12.38
C LEU A 88 -12.00 -27.99 -11.55
N ALA A 89 -10.71 -27.67 -11.48
CA ALA A 89 -10.21 -26.45 -10.85
C ALA A 89 -10.74 -25.20 -11.57
N THR A 90 -10.72 -25.18 -12.90
CA THR A 90 -11.26 -24.04 -13.67
C THR A 90 -12.76 -23.88 -13.50
N ALA A 91 -13.52 -24.98 -13.46
CA ALA A 91 -14.96 -24.95 -13.23
C ALA A 91 -15.28 -24.46 -11.80
N CYS A 92 -14.51 -24.90 -10.81
CA CYS A 92 -14.66 -24.45 -9.43
C CYS A 92 -14.31 -22.96 -9.27
N MET A 93 -13.25 -22.49 -9.94
CA MET A 93 -12.88 -21.07 -9.99
C MET A 93 -13.99 -20.21 -10.62
N LEU A 94 -14.55 -20.64 -11.75
CA LEU A 94 -15.66 -19.93 -12.40
C LEU A 94 -16.93 -19.93 -11.53
N ALA A 95 -17.26 -21.05 -10.88
CA ALA A 95 -18.38 -21.12 -9.96
C ALA A 95 -18.20 -20.16 -8.77
N LEU A 96 -16.99 -20.12 -8.19
CA LEU A 96 -16.63 -19.14 -7.15
C LEU A 96 -16.74 -17.71 -7.66
N ALA A 97 -16.25 -17.42 -8.87
CA ALA A 97 -16.34 -16.10 -9.46
C ALA A 97 -17.79 -15.62 -9.63
N VAL A 98 -18.71 -16.52 -9.98
CA VAL A 98 -20.14 -16.22 -10.09
C VAL A 98 -20.78 -16.01 -8.71
N VAL A 99 -20.50 -16.89 -7.74
CA VAL A 99 -21.05 -16.78 -6.37
C VAL A 99 -20.56 -15.50 -5.68
N LEU A 100 -19.29 -15.14 -5.86
CA LEU A 100 -18.68 -13.95 -5.29
C LEU A 100 -18.95 -12.67 -6.12
N ASN A 101 -19.66 -12.80 -7.25
CA ASN A 101 -20.00 -11.70 -8.15
C ASN A 101 -18.75 -10.89 -8.57
N VAL A 102 -17.68 -11.60 -8.96
CA VAL A 102 -16.39 -10.99 -9.28
C VAL A 102 -16.49 -10.19 -10.57
N GLN A 103 -16.26 -8.89 -10.50
CA GLN A 103 -16.12 -8.03 -11.67
C GLN A 103 -14.65 -7.72 -11.92
N VAL A 104 -14.17 -8.08 -13.10
CA VAL A 104 -12.83 -7.75 -13.57
C VAL A 104 -12.94 -6.62 -14.58
N GLN A 105 -12.41 -5.45 -14.25
CA GLN A 105 -12.30 -4.33 -15.17
C GLN A 105 -10.82 -4.15 -15.57
N ILE A 106 -10.55 -4.23 -16.87
CA ILE A 106 -9.22 -4.05 -17.45
C ILE A 106 -9.23 -2.66 -18.11
N GLY A 107 -8.52 -1.71 -17.52
CA GLY A 107 -8.41 -0.33 -18.01
C GLY A 107 -6.96 0.07 -18.29
N GLY A 108 -6.77 1.27 -18.83
CA GLY A 108 -5.43 1.82 -19.15
C GLY A 108 -4.50 1.96 -17.92
N ASN A 109 -5.05 1.89 -16.71
CA ASN A 109 -4.32 2.04 -15.45
C ASN A 109 -4.10 0.71 -14.70
N GLY A 110 -4.37 -0.44 -15.34
CA GLY A 110 -4.15 -1.78 -14.78
C GLY A 110 -5.42 -2.63 -14.66
N VAL A 111 -5.29 -3.77 -13.98
CA VAL A 111 -6.38 -4.74 -13.73
C VAL A 111 -6.98 -4.48 -12.36
N GLN A 112 -8.29 -4.19 -12.31
CA GLN A 112 -9.04 -3.99 -11.07
C GLN A 112 -10.01 -5.15 -10.89
N MET A 113 -9.97 -5.82 -9.74
CA MET A 113 -10.87 -6.92 -9.37
C MET A 113 -11.75 -6.46 -8.21
N ALA A 114 -13.05 -6.37 -8.43
CA ALA A 114 -14.04 -6.08 -7.39
C ALA A 114 -14.78 -7.36 -7.00
N PHE A 115 -15.01 -7.56 -5.70
CA PHE A 115 -15.70 -8.71 -5.12
C PHE A 115 -16.92 -8.23 -4.35
N GLY A 116 -18.06 -8.90 -4.52
CA GLY A 116 -19.35 -8.41 -4.02
C GLY A 116 -19.97 -7.42 -5.00
N GLY A 117 -21.26 -7.61 -5.29
CA GLY A 117 -21.99 -6.80 -6.28
C GLY A 117 -21.90 -5.30 -5.99
N SER A 118 -22.15 -4.48 -7.01
CA SER A 118 -22.04 -3.00 -6.94
C SER A 118 -22.80 -2.37 -5.77
N THR A 119 -23.85 -3.01 -5.27
CA THR A 119 -24.58 -2.62 -4.06
C THR A 119 -23.71 -2.61 -2.81
N GLN A 120 -22.84 -3.61 -2.64
CA GLN A 120 -21.96 -3.70 -1.47
C GLN A 120 -20.84 -2.66 -1.52
N ALA A 121 -20.33 -2.33 -2.71
CA ALA A 121 -19.39 -1.23 -2.88
C ALA A 121 -20.02 0.15 -2.58
N GLN A 122 -21.29 0.34 -2.96
CA GLN A 122 -22.06 1.54 -2.63
C GLN A 122 -22.32 1.64 -1.12
N ASP A 123 -22.74 0.55 -0.47
CA ASP A 123 -22.95 0.51 0.98
C ASP A 123 -21.66 0.77 1.77
N ILE A 124 -20.53 0.19 1.34
CA ILE A 124 -19.22 0.43 1.96
C ILE A 124 -18.82 1.90 1.80
N SER A 125 -19.02 2.50 0.61
CA SER A 125 -18.70 3.91 0.40
C SER A 125 -19.57 4.85 1.23
N ALA A 126 -20.86 4.51 1.41
CA ALA A 126 -21.78 5.27 2.25
C ALA A 126 -21.42 5.16 3.74
N GLN A 127 -21.05 3.96 4.20
CA GLN A 127 -20.56 3.75 5.58
C GLN A 127 -19.24 4.47 5.83
N LEU A 128 -18.30 4.46 4.87
CA LEU A 128 -17.04 5.20 4.99
C LEU A 128 -17.29 6.72 5.06
N ALA A 129 -18.19 7.24 4.23
CA ALA A 129 -18.54 8.66 4.24
C ALA A 129 -19.20 9.07 5.56
N GLN A 130 -20.10 8.25 6.11
CA GLN A 130 -20.67 8.47 7.43
C GLN A 130 -19.60 8.46 8.53
N PHE A 131 -18.73 7.46 8.53
CA PHE A 131 -17.66 7.36 9.52
C PHE A 131 -16.68 8.54 9.45
N GLU A 132 -16.29 8.96 8.25
CA GLU A 132 -15.43 10.13 8.06
C GLU A 132 -16.12 11.40 8.57
N GLN A 133 -17.42 11.55 8.34
CA GLN A 133 -18.19 12.69 8.81
C GLN A 133 -18.31 12.70 10.34
N GLU A 134 -18.52 11.54 10.98
CA GLU A 134 -18.50 11.40 12.44
C GLU A 134 -17.13 11.73 13.04
N GLN A 135 -16.04 11.31 12.39
CA GLN A 135 -14.69 11.69 12.83
C GLN A 135 -14.46 13.20 12.72
N ARG A 136 -14.87 13.83 11.62
CA ARG A 136 -14.72 15.27 11.42
C ARG A 136 -15.51 16.06 12.47
N THR A 137 -16.74 15.66 12.79
CA THR A 137 -17.54 16.33 13.81
C THR A 137 -16.94 16.14 15.20
N ALA A 138 -16.50 14.93 15.55
CA ALA A 138 -15.81 14.67 16.82
C ALA A 138 -14.51 15.50 16.95
N GLN A 139 -13.73 15.59 15.87
CA GLN A 139 -12.50 16.39 15.84
C GLN A 139 -12.79 17.90 15.98
N GLN A 140 -13.84 18.41 15.31
CA GLN A 140 -14.28 19.79 15.45
C GLN A 140 -14.72 20.11 16.88
N GLN A 141 -15.48 19.21 17.50
CA GLN A 141 -15.92 19.37 18.89
C GLN A 141 -14.73 19.39 19.85
N ALA A 142 -13.75 18.49 19.68
CA ALA A 142 -12.53 18.47 20.49
C ALA A 142 -11.72 19.77 20.32
N MET A 143 -11.62 20.28 19.09
CA MET A 143 -10.90 21.54 18.82
C MET A 143 -11.60 22.76 19.43
N GLN A 144 -12.93 22.80 19.39
CA GLN A 144 -13.71 23.86 20.05
C GLN A 144 -13.52 23.82 21.56
N GLN A 145 -13.52 22.63 22.18
CA GLN A 145 -13.27 22.49 23.62
C GLN A 145 -11.87 22.97 24.01
N LEU A 146 -10.84 22.65 23.21
CA LEU A 146 -9.48 23.14 23.44
C LEU A 146 -9.41 24.67 23.35
N ALA A 147 -10.08 25.27 22.37
CA ALA A 147 -10.09 26.72 22.19
C ALA A 147 -10.69 27.44 23.40
N VAL A 148 -11.83 26.96 23.91
CA VAL A 148 -12.47 27.51 25.12
C VAL A 148 -11.54 27.40 26.33
N GLN A 149 -10.88 26.26 26.53
CA GLN A 149 -9.93 26.09 27.64
C GLN A 149 -8.72 27.03 27.53
N LEU A 150 -8.21 27.28 26.32
CA LEU A 150 -7.10 28.19 26.11
C LEU A 150 -7.50 29.64 26.39
N GLU A 151 -8.69 30.05 25.96
CA GLU A 151 -9.23 31.38 26.21
C GLU A 151 -9.43 31.62 27.72
N GLU A 152 -9.99 30.63 28.44
CA GLU A 152 -10.15 30.70 29.89
C GLU A 152 -8.81 30.80 30.64
N ARG A 153 -7.79 30.06 30.19
CA ARG A 153 -6.43 30.17 30.74
C ARG A 153 -5.81 31.53 30.45
N GLN A 154 -6.00 32.07 29.25
CA GLN A 154 -5.48 33.39 28.88
C GLN A 154 -6.14 34.51 29.69
N THR A 155 -7.46 34.48 29.83
CA THR A 155 -8.19 35.48 30.63
C THR A 155 -7.77 35.42 32.10
N THR A 156 -7.68 34.22 32.68
CA THR A 156 -7.20 34.04 34.06
C THR A 156 -5.75 34.51 34.24
N ALA A 157 -4.87 34.20 33.28
CA ALA A 157 -3.48 34.65 33.33
C ALA A 157 -3.37 36.18 33.23
N ASN A 158 -4.14 36.81 32.35
CA ASN A 158 -4.19 38.27 32.22
C ASN A 158 -4.72 38.95 33.48
N LEU A 159 -5.77 38.41 34.11
CA LEU A 159 -6.31 38.93 35.37
C LEU A 159 -5.28 38.86 36.51
N ARG A 160 -4.60 37.72 36.66
CA ARG A 160 -3.53 37.57 37.66
C ARG A 160 -2.37 38.52 37.41
N LEU A 161 -1.96 38.67 36.16
CA LEU A 161 -0.91 39.60 35.79
C LEU A 161 -1.32 41.04 36.13
N MET A 162 -2.56 41.43 35.85
CA MET A 162 -3.07 42.76 36.19
C MET A 162 -3.15 42.97 37.72
N GLU A 163 -3.57 41.97 38.48
CA GLU A 163 -3.54 41.98 39.96
C GLU A 163 -2.11 42.19 40.49
N THR A 164 -1.13 41.42 40.00
CA THR A 164 0.27 41.56 40.41
C THR A 164 0.87 42.92 40.03
N MET A 165 0.50 43.45 38.86
CA MET A 165 0.92 44.79 38.45
C MET A 165 0.35 45.85 39.37
N VAL A 166 -0.94 45.80 39.71
CA VAL A 166 -1.57 46.78 40.60
C VAL A 166 -0.93 46.74 41.98
N GLU A 167 -0.64 45.55 42.52
CA GLU A 167 0.04 45.39 43.81
C GLU A 167 1.46 45.98 43.78
N GLN A 168 2.24 45.66 42.74
CA GLN A 168 3.59 46.18 42.57
C GLN A 168 3.61 47.71 42.33
N PHE A 169 2.68 48.24 41.54
CA PHE A 169 2.53 49.67 41.34
C PHE A 169 2.09 50.38 42.62
N GLY A 170 1.20 49.76 43.42
CA GLY A 170 0.81 50.27 44.73
C GLY A 170 2.01 50.42 45.65
N GLU A 171 2.76 49.33 45.86
CA GLU A 171 3.92 49.31 46.76
C GLU A 171 5.04 50.28 46.31
N SER A 172 5.33 50.31 44.99
CA SER A 172 6.34 51.22 44.45
C SER A 172 5.91 52.68 44.51
N THR A 173 4.63 52.99 44.27
CA THR A 173 4.08 54.35 44.41
C THR A 173 4.16 54.81 45.86
N THR A 174 3.79 53.97 46.82
CA THR A 174 3.90 54.30 48.25
C THR A 174 5.34 54.61 48.64
N ARG A 175 6.30 53.74 48.28
CA ARG A 175 7.74 54.00 48.54
C ARG A 175 8.23 55.28 47.88
N SER A 176 7.82 55.55 46.64
CA SER A 176 8.16 56.79 45.94
C SER A 176 7.59 58.02 46.64
N MET A 177 6.35 57.95 47.14
CA MET A 177 5.73 59.06 47.87
C MET A 177 6.41 59.29 49.21
N GLU A 178 6.78 58.23 49.93
CA GLU A 178 7.57 58.33 51.17
C GLU A 178 8.91 59.04 50.92
N GLN A 179 9.60 58.70 49.83
CA GLN A 179 10.86 59.36 49.45
C GLN A 179 10.66 60.85 49.13
N VAL A 180 9.57 61.20 48.43
CA VAL A 180 9.23 62.59 48.10
C VAL A 180 8.88 63.38 49.36
N LEU A 181 8.11 62.80 50.28
CA LEU A 181 7.80 63.42 51.58
C LEU A 181 9.08 63.66 52.40
N ALA A 182 9.96 62.67 52.49
CA ALA A 182 11.24 62.81 53.18
C ALA A 182 12.12 63.91 52.55
N TYR A 183 12.12 64.02 51.23
CA TYR A 183 12.82 65.10 50.53
C TYR A 183 12.24 66.49 50.88
N PHE A 184 10.92 66.65 50.87
CA PHE A 184 10.28 67.91 51.24
C PHE A 184 10.52 68.28 52.71
N GLU A 185 10.53 67.29 53.62
CA GLU A 185 10.86 67.53 55.02
C GLU A 185 12.32 67.98 55.21
N ALA A 186 13.27 67.34 54.52
CA ALA A 186 14.67 67.74 54.53
C ALA A 186 14.85 69.16 53.98
N GLN A 187 14.23 69.47 52.85
CA GLN A 187 14.28 70.81 52.26
C GLN A 187 13.66 71.87 53.19
N ARG A 188 12.53 71.55 53.84
CA ARG A 188 11.91 72.44 54.83
C ARG A 188 12.83 72.72 56.02
N GLN A 189 13.59 71.73 56.49
CA GLN A 189 14.55 71.94 57.59
C GLN A 189 15.68 72.88 57.17
N GLU A 190 16.20 72.71 55.95
CA GLU A 190 17.22 73.60 55.40
C GLU A 190 16.69 75.04 55.25
N ASP A 191 15.48 75.22 54.71
CA ASP A 191 14.83 76.52 54.58
C ASP A 191 14.62 77.19 55.95
N LEU A 192 14.22 76.44 56.98
CA LEU A 192 14.07 76.97 58.34
C LEU A 192 15.41 77.44 58.92
N GLN A 193 16.49 76.69 58.71
CA GLN A 193 17.83 77.09 59.14
C GLN A 193 18.31 78.34 58.39
N LEU A 194 18.05 78.41 57.08
CA LEU A 194 18.38 79.56 56.27
C LEU A 194 17.62 80.80 56.73
N LEU A 195 16.32 80.66 57.01
CA LEU A 195 15.50 81.72 57.59
C LEU A 195 16.06 82.20 58.93
N GLU A 196 16.37 81.30 59.86
CA GLU A 196 16.97 81.66 61.15
C GLU A 196 18.27 82.46 60.96
N SER A 197 19.18 81.99 60.10
CA SER A 197 20.44 82.69 59.79
C SER A 197 20.22 84.06 59.13
N SER A 198 19.13 84.20 58.35
CA SER A 198 18.78 85.45 57.70
C SER A 198 18.24 86.46 58.72
N TYR A 199 17.35 86.02 59.63
CA TYR A 199 16.82 86.84 60.71
C TYR A 199 17.94 87.33 61.65
N GLN A 200 18.89 86.47 62.00
CA GLN A 200 20.05 86.86 62.79
C GLN A 200 20.87 87.96 62.09
N ARG A 201 21.13 87.82 60.78
CA ARG A 201 21.83 88.84 59.99
C ARG A 201 21.06 90.16 59.91
N LEU A 202 19.74 90.13 59.74
CA LEU A 202 18.92 91.35 59.75
C LEU A 202 18.98 92.04 61.12
N ALA A 203 18.86 91.29 62.21
CA ALA A 203 18.94 91.83 63.57
C ALA A 203 20.30 92.51 63.82
N ASP A 204 21.42 91.85 63.47
CA ASP A 204 22.76 92.42 63.60
C ASP A 204 22.96 93.69 62.76
N SER A 205 22.43 93.71 61.52
CA SER A 205 22.46 94.88 60.65
C SER A 205 21.67 96.05 61.25
N ASP A 206 20.50 95.79 61.81
CA ASP A 206 19.68 96.82 62.47
C ASP A 206 20.39 97.39 63.69
N PHE A 207 21.03 96.55 64.52
CA PHE A 207 21.82 97.03 65.65
C PHE A 207 23.01 97.89 65.22
N GLN A 208 23.75 97.49 64.18
CA GLN A 208 24.84 98.31 63.63
C GLN A 208 24.32 99.64 63.08
N THR A 209 23.19 99.61 62.38
CA THR A 209 22.58 100.81 61.80
C THR A 209 22.15 101.78 62.91
N ILE A 210 21.43 101.32 63.93
CA ILE A 210 21.04 102.16 65.08
C ILE A 210 22.27 102.75 65.77
N ARG A 211 23.31 101.95 65.98
CA ARG A 211 24.55 102.42 66.62
C ARG A 211 25.26 103.47 65.77
N SER A 212 25.29 103.31 64.45
CA SER A 212 25.85 104.30 63.53
C SER A 212 25.05 105.61 63.52
N VAL A 213 23.71 105.54 63.57
CA VAL A 213 22.83 106.71 63.67
C VAL A 213 23.04 107.44 65.00
N GLN A 214 23.18 106.72 66.11
CA GLN A 214 23.51 107.31 67.42
C GLN A 214 24.89 107.98 67.43
N GLN A 215 25.89 107.37 66.78
CA GLN A 215 27.22 107.98 66.64
C GLN A 215 27.17 109.25 65.79
N LEU A 216 26.40 109.26 64.70
CA LEU A 216 26.19 110.46 63.89
C LEU A 216 25.47 111.56 64.69
N ALA A 217 24.44 111.21 65.47
CA ALA A 217 23.74 112.17 66.33
C ALA A 217 24.69 112.79 67.39
N ASN A 218 25.51 111.96 68.05
CA ASN A 218 26.52 112.43 69.00
C ASN A 218 27.59 113.31 68.32
N TYR A 219 28.03 112.95 67.12
CA TYR A 219 29.01 113.75 66.37
C TYR A 219 28.46 115.13 66.01
N VAL A 220 27.21 115.21 65.52
CA VAL A 220 26.52 116.49 65.24
C VAL A 220 26.36 117.32 66.51
N GLN A 221 26.04 116.70 67.64
CA GLN A 221 25.91 117.41 68.91
C GLN A 221 27.24 117.95 69.44
N TYR A 222 28.35 117.21 69.27
CA TYR A 222 29.68 117.69 69.63
C TYR A 222 30.12 118.86 68.75
N GLN A 223 29.81 118.81 67.45
CA GLN A 223 30.13 119.88 66.50
C GLN A 223 29.25 121.13 66.71
N GLY A 224 28.00 120.97 67.15
CA GLY A 224 27.13 122.06 67.56
C GLY A 224 27.51 122.69 68.91
N GLY A 225 28.16 121.94 69.80
CA GLY A 225 28.65 122.42 71.09
C GLY A 225 29.95 123.25 71.02
N GLN A 226 30.65 123.26 69.88
CA GLN A 226 31.85 124.09 69.66
C GLN A 226 31.56 125.45 68.99
N LEU A 227 30.28 125.82 68.84
CA LEU A 227 29.85 127.12 68.28
C LEU A 227 29.16 128.01 69.33
N GLN A 228 29.70 128.06 70.56
CA GLN A 228 29.41 129.12 71.54
C GLN A 228 30.59 130.08 71.67
#